data_AF-A0AB36ESK3-F1
#
_entry.id   AF-A0AB36ESK3-F1
#
_cell.length_a   1.000
_cell.length_b   1.000
_cell.length_c   1.000
_cell.angle_alpha   90.00
_cell.angle_beta   90.00
_cell.angle_gamma   90.00
#
_symmetry.space_group_name_H-M   'P 1'
#
loop_
_entity.id
_entity.type
_entity.pdbx_description
1 polymer ?
#
loop_
_entity_poly.entity_id
_entity_poly.type
_entity_poly.pdbx_seq_one_letter_code
_entity_poly.pdbx_strand_id
1 'polypeptide(L)'
;MAIDLISEQILGHWDVSSSISQCEYQFGQRLIYVQHPKDDSYMPYVEQAQETIKAVWNDIEHAVRFAEEFSRRLLPEFWRAHDKSGKSGMRFDVYSIHYDLNAPHPTYVIGKNNDFGFEHMIYDEDDLCQDSPKLTELPEPPENFWLSVSWIGARKFESIT
;
A
#
# COMPACT_ATOMS: atom_id res chain seq x y z
N MET A 1 17.02 -0.14 -2.84
CA MET A 1 17.04 0.89 -1.78
C MET A 1 17.38 0.20 -0.46
N ALA A 2 18.28 0.77 0.34
CA ALA A 2 18.53 0.26 1.70
C ALA A 2 17.56 0.96 2.65
N ILE A 3 16.86 0.19 3.49
CA ILE A 3 15.97 0.72 4.53
C ILE A 3 16.69 0.53 5.86
N ASP A 4 17.01 1.62 6.53
CA ASP A 4 17.72 1.62 7.80
C ASP A 4 17.04 2.60 8.76
N LEU A 5 16.10 2.09 9.55
CA LEU A 5 15.31 2.83 10.52
C LEU A 5 16.16 3.32 11.71
N ILE A 6 17.31 2.70 11.98
CA ILE A 6 18.15 3.02 13.14
C ILE A 6 18.96 4.28 12.87
N SER A 7 19.50 4.42 11.66
CA SER A 7 20.31 5.57 11.27
C SER A 7 19.51 6.70 10.62
N GLU A 8 18.31 6.41 10.12
CA GLU A 8 17.43 7.39 9.50
C GLU A 8 16.92 8.42 10.52
N GLN A 9 16.76 9.66 10.07
CA GLN A 9 16.18 10.69 10.91
C GLN A 9 14.68 10.46 11.08
N ILE A 10 14.21 10.47 12.33
CA ILE A 10 12.77 10.48 12.63
C ILE A 10 12.14 11.74 12.03
N LEU A 11 11.17 11.55 11.13
CA LEU A 11 10.42 12.63 10.50
C LEU A 11 9.39 13.22 11.48
N GLY A 12 8.76 12.37 12.28
CA GLY A 12 7.78 12.78 13.28
C GLY A 12 7.69 11.82 14.45
N HIS A 13 7.32 12.37 15.61
CA HIS A 13 7.11 11.60 16.83
C HIS A 13 5.91 12.18 17.59
N TRP A 14 4.87 11.38 17.81
CA TRP A 14 3.65 11.83 18.48
C TRP A 14 2.95 10.69 19.22
N ASP A 15 2.01 11.07 20.09
CA ASP A 15 1.17 10.14 20.82
C ASP A 15 -0.02 9.69 19.98
N VAL A 16 -0.16 8.37 19.80
CA VAL A 16 -1.32 7.75 19.12
C VAL A 16 -2.47 7.52 20.11
N SER A 17 -2.14 7.25 21.37
CA SER A 17 -3.11 7.08 22.45
C SER A 17 -2.52 7.51 23.80
N SER A 18 -3.27 7.35 24.90
CA SER A 18 -2.77 7.68 26.23
C SER A 18 -1.56 6.86 26.68
N SER A 19 -1.31 5.69 26.06
CA SER A 19 -0.22 4.79 26.44
C SER A 19 0.73 4.43 25.29
N ILE A 20 0.49 4.93 24.07
CA ILE A 20 1.27 4.57 22.88
C ILE A 20 1.71 5.83 22.15
N SER A 21 3.00 5.89 21.83
CA SER A 21 3.59 6.88 20.93
C SER A 21 4.13 6.19 19.68
N GLN A 22 4.42 6.96 18.64
CA GLN A 22 4.80 6.45 17.34
C GLN A 22 5.88 7.30 16.69
N CYS A 23 6.89 6.64 16.14
CA CYS A 23 7.90 7.22 15.29
C CYS A 23 7.49 7.08 13.81
N GLU A 24 7.63 8.16 13.05
CA GLU A 24 7.43 8.22 11.61
C GLU A 24 8.77 8.36 10.89
N TYR A 25 8.93 7.58 9.82
CA TYR A 25 10.05 7.64 8.89
C TYR A 25 9.50 7.71 7.47
N GLN A 26 10.28 8.29 6.55
CA GLN A 26 9.94 8.35 5.14
C GLN A 26 11.06 7.75 4.28
N PHE A 27 10.70 6.80 3.42
CA PHE A 27 11.60 6.22 2.44
C PHE A 27 10.98 6.33 1.04
N GLY A 28 11.57 7.19 0.21
CA GLY A 28 10.97 7.57 -1.07
C GLY A 28 9.60 8.22 -0.86
N GLN A 29 8.55 7.61 -1.40
CA GLN A 29 7.17 8.10 -1.28
C GLN A 29 6.35 7.40 -0.20
N ARG A 30 6.94 6.48 0.57
CA ARG A 30 6.22 5.64 1.54
C ARG A 30 6.65 5.97 2.96
N LEU A 31 5.68 5.91 3.87
CA LEU A 31 5.89 6.13 5.30
C LEU A 31 6.07 4.81 6.03
N ILE A 32 6.92 4.82 7.06
CA ILE A 32 7.09 3.69 7.97
C ILE A 32 6.82 4.21 9.37
N TYR A 33 6.05 3.43 10.09
CA TYR A 33 5.43 3.79 11.34
C TYR A 33 5.79 2.74 12.38
N VAL A 34 6.42 3.15 13.48
CA VAL A 34 6.82 2.23 14.56
C VAL A 34 6.24 2.72 15.87
N GLN A 35 5.32 1.95 16.44
CA GLN A 35 4.72 2.25 17.73
C GLN A 35 5.60 1.73 18.88
N HIS A 36 5.56 2.45 19.99
CA HIS A 36 6.19 2.06 21.26
C HIS A 36 5.35 2.55 22.45
N PRO A 37 5.50 1.96 23.65
CA PRO A 37 4.90 2.51 24.86
C PRO A 37 5.42 3.92 25.11
N LYS A 38 4.51 4.84 25.45
CA LYS A 38 4.79 6.27 25.55
C LYS A 38 5.92 6.62 26.53
N ASP A 39 5.98 5.91 27.65
CA ASP A 39 6.95 6.17 28.72
C ASP A 39 8.27 5.41 28.53
N ASP A 40 8.38 4.59 27.48
CA ASP A 40 9.56 3.78 27.18
C ASP A 40 10.38 4.40 26.03
N SER A 41 11.66 4.02 25.96
CA SER A 41 12.50 4.34 24.80
C SER A 41 11.96 3.67 23.54
N TYR A 42 11.91 4.41 22.42
CA TYR A 42 11.47 3.87 21.14
C TYR A 42 12.49 2.93 20.48
N MET A 43 13.79 3.05 20.84
CA MET A 43 14.88 2.35 20.15
C MET A 43 14.72 0.83 20.07
N PRO A 44 14.34 0.10 21.14
CA PRO A 44 14.15 -1.35 21.04
C PRO A 44 13.08 -1.77 20.02
N TYR A 45 12.03 -0.96 19.86
CA TYR A 45 10.95 -1.21 18.90
C TYR A 45 11.40 -0.93 17.47
N VAL A 46 12.22 0.10 17.29
CA VAL A 46 12.87 0.40 16.00
C VAL A 46 13.85 -0.69 15.60
N GLU A 47 14.67 -1.17 16.54
CA GLU A 47 15.58 -2.31 16.31
C GLU A 47 14.80 -3.57 15.91
N GLN A 48 13.70 -3.87 16.60
CA GLN A 48 12.83 -4.98 16.23
C GLN A 48 12.21 -4.81 14.82
N ALA A 49 11.74 -3.61 14.48
CA ALA A 49 11.23 -3.32 13.14
C ALA A 49 12.33 -3.49 12.08
N GLN A 50 13.57 -3.05 12.39
CA GLN A 50 14.72 -3.14 11.50
C GLN A 50 15.06 -4.59 11.10
N GLU A 51 14.80 -5.57 11.96
CA GLU A 51 15.05 -6.99 11.66
C GLU A 51 14.22 -7.49 10.45
N THR A 52 13.02 -6.95 10.25
CA THR A 52 12.08 -7.45 9.24
C THR A 52 11.83 -6.47 8.10
N ILE A 53 12.09 -5.17 8.28
CA ILE A 53 11.66 -4.13 7.34
C ILE A 53 12.17 -4.34 5.92
N LYS A 54 13.38 -4.89 5.75
CA LYS A 54 13.91 -5.18 4.42
C LYS A 54 13.09 -6.26 3.70
N ALA A 55 12.65 -7.29 4.41
CA ALA A 55 11.82 -8.35 3.83
C ALA A 55 10.42 -7.82 3.51
N VAL A 56 9.82 -7.07 4.43
CA VAL A 56 8.54 -6.39 4.28
C VAL A 56 8.58 -5.45 3.07
N TRP A 57 9.61 -4.62 2.95
CA TRP A 57 9.79 -3.71 1.82
C TRP A 57 9.88 -4.43 0.47
N ASN A 58 10.61 -5.55 0.42
CA ASN A 58 10.73 -6.35 -0.81
C ASN A 58 9.43 -7.06 -1.20
N ASP A 59 8.48 -7.20 -0.27
CA ASP A 59 7.20 -7.86 -0.48
C ASP A 59 6.06 -6.91 -0.85
N ILE A 60 6.31 -5.59 -0.94
CA ILE A 60 5.31 -4.56 -1.30
C ILE A 60 4.52 -4.96 -2.56
N GLU A 61 5.19 -5.33 -3.65
CA GLU A 61 4.48 -5.72 -4.90
C GLU A 61 3.57 -6.94 -4.71
N HIS A 62 3.96 -7.88 -3.84
CA HIS A 62 3.15 -9.05 -3.55
C HIS A 62 1.96 -8.70 -2.65
N ALA A 63 2.15 -7.79 -1.69
CA ALA A 63 1.08 -7.26 -0.85
C ALA A 63 0.02 -6.52 -1.68
N VAL A 64 0.46 -5.70 -2.65
CA VAL A 64 -0.45 -5.01 -3.58
C VAL A 64 -1.24 -6.00 -4.41
N ARG A 65 -0.59 -7.01 -5.01
CA ARG A 65 -1.32 -8.05 -5.78
C ARG A 65 -2.34 -8.80 -4.92
N PHE A 66 -1.98 -9.11 -3.67
CA PHE A 66 -2.92 -9.71 -2.73
C PHE A 66 -4.12 -8.79 -2.45
N ALA A 67 -3.88 -7.50 -2.24
CA ALA A 67 -4.94 -6.51 -2.04
C ALA A 67 -5.84 -6.34 -3.27
N GLU A 68 -5.26 -6.32 -4.48
CA GLU A 68 -6.01 -6.29 -5.73
C GLU A 68 -6.92 -7.51 -5.84
N GLU A 69 -6.40 -8.73 -5.65
CA GLU A 69 -7.19 -9.96 -5.68
C GLU A 69 -8.30 -9.99 -4.62
N PHE A 70 -8.02 -9.49 -3.42
CA PHE A 70 -9.03 -9.36 -2.38
C PHE A 70 -10.13 -8.36 -2.76
N SER A 71 -9.73 -7.19 -3.27
CA SER A 71 -10.63 -6.11 -3.66
C SER A 71 -11.54 -6.46 -4.84
N ARG A 72 -11.19 -7.46 -5.67
CA ARG A 72 -12.07 -8.00 -6.72
C ARG A 72 -13.44 -8.44 -6.19
N ARG A 73 -13.50 -8.85 -4.92
CA ARG A 73 -14.74 -9.22 -4.23
C ARG A 73 -15.52 -7.99 -3.73
N LEU A 74 -14.83 -6.89 -3.46
CA LEU A 74 -15.39 -5.66 -2.90
C LEU A 74 -15.87 -4.69 -3.99
N LEU A 75 -15.13 -4.62 -5.11
CA LEU A 75 -15.35 -3.69 -6.21
C LEU A 75 -15.45 -4.43 -7.57
N PRO A 76 -16.41 -5.34 -7.75
CA PRO A 76 -16.46 -6.19 -8.95
C PRO A 76 -16.60 -5.39 -10.26
N GLU A 77 -17.40 -4.32 -10.27
CA GLU A 77 -17.60 -3.52 -11.48
C GLU A 77 -16.37 -2.66 -11.83
N PHE A 78 -15.63 -2.18 -10.83
CA PHE A 78 -14.33 -1.54 -11.03
C PHE A 78 -13.39 -2.50 -11.76
N TRP A 79 -13.21 -3.71 -11.22
CA TRP A 79 -12.30 -4.69 -11.81
C TRP A 79 -12.75 -5.16 -13.19
N ARG A 80 -14.06 -5.33 -13.42
CA ARG A 80 -14.58 -5.66 -14.75
C ARG A 80 -14.21 -4.61 -15.81
N ALA A 81 -14.32 -3.32 -15.48
CA ALA A 81 -13.94 -2.25 -16.40
C ALA A 81 -12.43 -2.22 -16.65
N HIS A 82 -11.63 -2.38 -15.60
CA HIS A 82 -10.17 -2.42 -15.70
C HIS A 82 -9.67 -3.63 -16.48
N ASP A 83 -10.24 -4.81 -16.27
CA ASP A 83 -9.89 -6.03 -17.00
C ASP A 83 -10.24 -5.89 -18.50
N LYS A 84 -11.41 -5.31 -18.82
CA LYS A 84 -11.82 -5.06 -20.22
C LYS A 84 -10.88 -4.11 -20.94
N SER A 85 -10.30 -3.14 -20.23
CA SER A 85 -9.35 -2.18 -20.82
C SER A 85 -8.02 -2.82 -21.24
N GLY A 86 -7.65 -3.97 -20.65
CA GLY A 86 -6.34 -4.59 -20.86
C GLY A 86 -5.14 -3.72 -20.43
N LYS A 87 -5.37 -2.58 -19.75
CA LYS A 87 -4.31 -1.66 -19.33
C LYS A 87 -3.43 -2.33 -18.28
N SER A 88 -2.11 -2.33 -18.50
CA SER A 88 -1.12 -2.88 -17.56
C SER A 88 -0.83 -1.91 -16.40
N GLY A 89 -0.41 -2.45 -15.25
CA GLY A 89 -0.01 -1.68 -14.07
C GLY A 89 -0.85 -2.00 -12.84
N MET A 90 -0.33 -1.69 -11.65
CA MET A 90 -1.06 -1.86 -10.39
C MET A 90 -2.01 -0.68 -10.17
N ARG A 91 -3.26 -0.99 -9.83
CA ARG A 91 -4.33 -0.02 -9.51
C ARG A 91 -4.19 0.54 -8.11
N PHE A 92 -3.50 -0.21 -7.25
CA PHE A 92 -3.22 0.19 -5.88
C PHE A 92 -1.72 0.28 -5.61
N ASP A 93 -1.35 1.00 -4.55
CA ASP A 93 0.01 1.09 -4.03
C ASP A 93 0.00 1.15 -2.50
N VAL A 94 1.13 0.78 -1.88
CA VAL A 94 1.37 0.91 -0.44
C VAL A 94 1.74 2.36 -0.14
N TYR A 95 0.96 2.99 0.73
CA TYR A 95 1.25 4.33 1.25
C TYR A 95 2.11 4.28 2.51
N SER A 96 1.84 3.30 3.38
CA SER A 96 2.56 3.17 4.64
C SER A 96 2.66 1.74 5.15
N ILE A 97 3.69 1.50 5.97
CA ILE A 97 3.97 0.24 6.66
C ILE A 97 3.93 0.51 8.16
N HIS A 98 3.09 -0.22 8.88
CA HIS A 98 2.83 -0.03 10.30
C HIS A 98 3.37 -1.19 11.11
N TYR A 99 4.21 -0.88 12.08
CA TYR A 99 4.64 -1.76 13.16
C TYR A 99 3.88 -1.35 14.42
N ASP A 100 2.67 -1.89 14.56
CA ASP A 100 1.83 -1.60 15.72
C ASP A 100 2.28 -2.38 16.94
N LEU A 101 2.23 -1.76 18.12
CA LEU A 101 2.79 -2.32 19.35
C LEU A 101 2.13 -3.65 19.76
N ASN A 102 0.83 -3.79 19.47
CA ASN A 102 0.03 -4.97 19.82
C ASN A 102 -0.21 -5.90 18.64
N ALA A 103 0.34 -5.61 17.46
CA ALA A 103 0.21 -6.47 16.30
C ALA A 103 1.39 -7.45 16.24
N PRO A 104 1.15 -8.74 15.97
CA PRO A 104 2.23 -9.73 15.84
C PRO A 104 3.07 -9.51 14.56
N HIS A 105 2.54 -8.75 13.61
CA HIS A 105 3.05 -8.63 12.25
C HIS A 105 2.88 -7.18 11.75
N PRO A 106 3.79 -6.70 10.89
CA PRO A 106 3.64 -5.40 10.28
C PRO A 106 2.50 -5.40 9.27
N THR A 107 1.84 -4.26 9.12
CA THR A 107 0.67 -4.07 8.27
C THR A 107 0.96 -3.07 7.17
N TYR A 108 0.61 -3.40 5.93
CA TYR A 108 0.58 -2.45 4.82
C TYR A 108 -0.75 -1.73 4.78
N VAL A 109 -0.72 -0.42 4.61
CA VAL A 109 -1.89 0.39 4.25
C VAL A 109 -1.82 0.68 2.76
N ILE A 110 -2.79 0.11 2.03
CA ILE A 110 -2.85 0.11 0.57
C ILE A 110 -4.05 0.94 0.13
N GLY A 111 -3.85 1.78 -0.88
CA GLY A 111 -4.89 2.65 -1.45
C GLY A 111 -4.71 2.84 -2.95
N LYS A 112 -5.48 3.76 -3.54
CA LYS A 112 -5.40 4.12 -4.97
C LYS A 112 -3.95 4.43 -5.37
N ASN A 113 -3.47 3.84 -6.47
CA ASN A 113 -2.20 4.23 -7.06
C ASN A 113 -2.39 5.53 -7.85
N ASN A 114 -1.77 6.63 -7.41
CA ASN A 114 -1.84 7.91 -8.10
C ASN A 114 -0.92 7.98 -9.33
N ASP A 115 0.04 7.06 -9.46
CA ASP A 115 0.89 6.96 -10.64
C ASP A 115 0.21 6.12 -11.75
N PHE A 116 -0.90 5.45 -11.45
CA PHE A 116 -1.68 4.75 -12.45
C PHE A 116 -2.56 5.75 -13.21
N GLY A 117 -2.25 5.96 -14.49
CA GLY A 117 -3.12 6.76 -15.36
C GLY A 117 -4.45 6.02 -15.58
N PHE A 118 -5.56 6.54 -15.04
CA PHE A 118 -6.89 5.96 -15.23
C PHE A 118 -7.45 6.19 -16.64
N GLU A 119 -6.81 7.01 -17.45
CA GLU A 119 -7.17 7.25 -18.85
C GLU A 119 -6.86 6.02 -19.74
N HIS A 120 -7.80 5.64 -20.60
CA HIS A 120 -7.68 4.53 -21.54
C HIS A 120 -8.24 4.92 -22.91
N MET A 121 -7.60 4.45 -23.99
CA MET A 121 -8.04 4.68 -25.36
C MET A 121 -9.02 3.59 -25.78
N ILE A 122 -10.24 3.97 -26.16
CA ILE A 122 -11.22 3.09 -26.78
C ILE A 122 -11.34 3.42 -28.26
N TYR A 123 -11.54 2.39 -29.08
CA TYR A 123 -11.88 2.54 -30.50
C TYR A 123 -13.37 2.37 -30.67
N ASP A 124 -13.94 3.08 -31.64
CA ASP A 124 -15.32 2.85 -32.02
C ASP A 124 -15.46 1.43 -32.59
N GLU A 125 -16.58 0.74 -32.30
CA GLU A 125 -16.77 -0.63 -32.81
C GLU A 125 -16.84 -0.64 -34.35
N ASP A 126 -17.27 0.48 -34.94
CA ASP A 126 -17.32 0.70 -36.38
C ASP A 126 -15.97 1.13 -36.99
N ASP A 127 -14.98 1.50 -36.15
CA ASP A 127 -13.64 1.89 -36.59
C ASP A 127 -12.71 0.67 -36.67
N LEU A 128 -12.94 -0.15 -37.71
CA LEU A 128 -12.18 -1.37 -37.99
C LEU A 128 -10.68 -1.12 -38.22
N CYS A 129 -10.29 0.12 -38.58
CA CYS A 129 -8.90 0.50 -38.81
C CYS A 129 -8.23 1.07 -37.55
N GLN A 130 -8.98 1.32 -36.48
CA GLN A 130 -8.49 1.92 -35.24
C GLN A 130 -7.86 3.30 -35.46
N ASP A 131 -8.35 4.07 -36.43
CA ASP A 131 -7.75 5.33 -36.87
C ASP A 131 -8.13 6.52 -35.96
N SER A 132 -9.20 6.40 -35.17
CA SER A 132 -9.75 7.46 -34.33
C SER A 132 -9.95 7.02 -32.87
N PRO A 133 -8.86 6.87 -32.08
CA PRO A 133 -8.97 6.55 -30.66
C PRO A 133 -9.69 7.67 -29.90
N LYS A 134 -10.63 7.30 -29.03
CA LYS A 134 -11.28 8.19 -28.07
C LYS A 134 -10.69 7.95 -26.69
N LEU A 135 -10.33 9.02 -25.99
CA LEU A 135 -9.91 8.95 -24.60
C LEU A 135 -11.14 8.73 -23.71
N THR A 136 -11.07 7.78 -22.80
CA THR A 136 -12.11 7.51 -21.80
C THR A 136 -11.46 7.23 -20.46
N GLU A 137 -12.12 7.62 -19.38
CA GLU A 137 -11.65 7.39 -18.02
C GLU A 137 -12.12 6.02 -17.51
N LEU A 138 -11.20 5.22 -16.98
CA LEU A 138 -11.52 4.02 -16.21
C LEU A 138 -12.07 4.44 -14.84
N PRO A 139 -12.99 3.65 -14.28
CA PRO A 139 -13.52 3.96 -12.96
C PRO A 139 -12.38 3.99 -11.94
N GLU A 140 -12.40 4.98 -11.07
CA GLU A 140 -11.53 5.05 -9.91
C GLU A 140 -12.11 4.25 -8.74
N PRO A 141 -11.27 3.77 -7.80
CA PRO A 141 -11.79 3.25 -6.54
C PRO A 141 -12.47 4.38 -5.75
N PRO A 142 -13.38 4.07 -4.80
CA PRO A 142 -13.96 5.08 -3.91
C PRO A 142 -12.87 5.92 -3.21
N GLU A 143 -13.12 7.22 -2.99
CA GLU A 143 -12.11 8.16 -2.46
C GLU A 143 -11.47 7.72 -1.13
N ASN A 144 -12.20 6.98 -0.30
CA ASN A 144 -11.74 6.47 0.99
C ASN A 144 -11.54 4.94 1.00
N PHE A 145 -11.25 4.35 -0.16
CA PHE A 145 -10.98 2.92 -0.25
C PHE A 145 -9.53 2.62 0.16
N TRP A 146 -9.40 2.11 1.39
CA TRP A 146 -8.14 1.68 1.97
C TRP A 146 -8.24 0.20 2.37
N LEU A 147 -7.13 -0.52 2.21
CA LEU A 147 -7.01 -1.91 2.62
C LEU A 147 -5.81 -2.08 3.55
N SER A 148 -6.03 -2.75 4.68
CA SER A 148 -5.00 -3.14 5.62
C SER A 148 -4.62 -4.61 5.42
N VAL A 149 -3.35 -4.85 5.09
CA VAL A 149 -2.83 -6.20 4.81
C VAL A 149 -1.69 -6.52 5.77
N SER A 150 -1.87 -7.58 6.58
CA SER A 150 -0.85 -8.09 7.49
C SER A 150 0.22 -8.89 6.76
N TRP A 151 1.49 -8.71 7.11
CA TRP A 151 2.62 -9.50 6.62
C TRP A 151 2.98 -10.62 7.60
N ILE A 152 2.54 -11.85 7.33
CA ILE A 152 2.82 -13.01 8.20
C ILE A 152 4.20 -13.63 7.89
N GLY A 153 4.78 -13.27 6.75
CA GLY A 153 6.11 -13.69 6.34
C GLY A 153 6.30 -13.54 4.84
N ALA A 154 7.45 -13.98 4.33
CA ALA A 154 7.80 -13.85 2.92
C ALA A 154 6.67 -14.33 1.98
N ARG A 155 6.07 -13.40 1.23
CA ARG A 155 4.94 -13.59 0.30
C ARG A 155 3.68 -14.20 0.94
N LYS A 156 3.51 -14.07 2.25
CA LYS A 156 2.35 -14.57 3.01
C LYS A 156 1.64 -13.41 3.69
N PHE A 157 0.37 -13.26 3.36
CA PHE A 157 -0.43 -12.12 3.77
C PHE A 157 -1.78 -12.55 4.32
N GLU A 158 -2.33 -11.74 5.21
CA GLU A 158 -3.70 -11.86 5.70
C GLU A 158 -4.39 -10.51 5.64
N SER A 159 -5.63 -10.49 5.16
CA SER A 159 -6.44 -9.28 5.14
C SER A 159 -6.97 -9.01 6.54
N ILE A 160 -6.70 -7.82 7.09
CA ILE A 160 -7.22 -7.42 8.41
C ILE A 160 -8.60 -6.73 8.27
N THR A 161 -8.93 -6.26 7.06
CA THR A 161 -10.09 -5.40 6.72
C THR A 161 -9.89 -3.97 7.20
#